data_AF-A0A645JHW2-F1
#
_entry.id   AF-A0A645JHW2-F1
#
_cell.length_a   1.000
_cell.length_b   1.000
_cell.length_c   1.000
_cell.angle_alpha   90.00
_cell.angle_beta   90.00
_cell.angle_gamma   90.00
#
_symmetry.space_group_name_H-M   'P 1'
#
loop_
_entity.id
_entity.type
_entity.pdbx_description
1 polymer ?
#
loop_
_entity_poly.entity_id
_entity_poly.type
_entity_poly.pdbx_seq_one_letter_code
_entity_poly.pdbx_strand_id
1 'polypeptide(L)'
;MGSNGVDFLVTEQGPVVLEVNSRFQGSLDTVEKAMGINLFEAHAGCFRGELPEKPEAKLFAARGVIYSDRELFIDRKLMEVILREKSADIPPQETVIEPDWPLTSLFAFASTREEVIKSLEEGAERIKTFIADHMTGETGSLSSAREA
;
A
#
# COMPACT_ATOMS: atom_id res chain seq x y z
N MET A 1 -16.45 19.53 -11.57
CA MET A 1 -17.09 18.44 -10.80
C MET A 1 -16.30 17.18 -11.03
N GLY A 2 -16.13 16.32 -10.02
CA GLY A 2 -15.31 15.10 -10.11
C GLY A 2 -14.98 14.55 -8.72
N SER A 3 -14.14 13.51 -8.67
CA SER A 3 -13.55 13.01 -7.42
C SER A 3 -12.61 14.03 -6.78
N ASN A 4 -12.76 14.27 -5.47
CA ASN A 4 -11.92 15.15 -4.67
C ASN A 4 -11.57 14.42 -3.36
N GLY A 5 -10.32 14.55 -2.91
CA GLY A 5 -9.90 14.09 -1.58
C GLY A 5 -10.26 15.11 -0.50
N VAL A 6 -10.66 14.63 0.67
CA VAL A 6 -10.92 15.47 1.85
C VAL A 6 -10.28 14.81 3.07
N ASP A 7 -9.37 15.53 3.71
CA ASP A 7 -8.75 15.10 4.95
C ASP A 7 -9.44 15.79 6.12
N PHE A 8 -9.82 15.04 7.15
CA PHE A 8 -10.55 15.55 8.30
C PHE A 8 -10.22 14.78 9.57
N LEU A 9 -10.37 15.44 10.72
CA LEU A 9 -10.30 14.81 12.05
C LEU A 9 -11.70 14.57 12.58
N VAL A 10 -11.93 13.43 13.21
CA VAL A 10 -13.15 13.19 13.98
C VAL A 10 -12.92 13.67 15.41
N THR A 11 -13.66 14.69 15.83
CA THR A 11 -13.61 15.25 17.20
C THR A 11 -14.90 14.95 17.96
N GLU A 12 -14.94 15.26 19.25
CA GLU A 12 -16.17 15.15 20.06
C GLU A 12 -17.31 16.03 19.49
N GLN A 13 -16.98 17.14 18.83
CA GLN A 13 -17.92 18.06 18.22
C GLN A 13 -18.28 17.68 16.77
N GLY A 14 -17.68 16.61 16.24
CA GLY A 14 -17.88 16.15 14.86
C GLY A 14 -16.63 16.28 13.97
N PRO A 15 -16.77 16.04 12.65
CA PRO A 15 -15.64 16.10 11.73
C PRO A 15 -15.17 17.53 11.48
N VAL A 16 -13.87 17.76 11.57
CA VAL A 16 -13.20 19.03 11.25
C VAL A 16 -12.36 18.83 9.99
N VAL A 17 -12.72 19.51 8.90
CA VAL A 17 -11.97 19.44 7.63
C VAL A 17 -10.64 20.16 7.79
N LEU A 18 -9.56 19.48 7.40
CA LEU A 18 -8.20 19.99 7.37
C LEU A 18 -7.82 20.46 5.96
N GLU A 19 -8.09 19.63 4.95
CA GLU A 19 -7.66 19.87 3.57
C GLU A 19 -8.70 19.37 2.57
N VAL A 20 -8.84 20.10 1.46
CA VAL A 20 -9.63 19.68 0.29
C VAL A 20 -8.73 19.67 -0.94
N ASN A 21 -8.54 18.49 -1.51
CA ASN A 21 -7.69 18.24 -2.66
C ASN A 21 -8.55 18.05 -3.92
N SER A 22 -8.49 18.98 -4.86
CA SER A 22 -9.19 18.89 -6.16
C SER A 22 -8.46 17.98 -7.16
N ARG A 23 -8.07 16.79 -6.71
CA ARG A 23 -7.35 15.76 -7.45
C ARG A 23 -7.71 14.38 -6.90
N PHE A 24 -7.31 13.33 -7.60
CA PHE A 24 -7.43 11.98 -7.07
C PHE A 24 -6.63 11.82 -5.77
N GLN A 25 -7.34 11.31 -4.77
CA GLN A 25 -6.78 10.83 -3.52
C GLN A 25 -5.87 9.61 -3.73
N GLY A 26 -4.87 9.45 -2.86
CA GLY A 26 -3.98 8.27 -2.88
C GLY A 26 -4.69 6.95 -2.62
N SER A 27 -5.96 6.98 -2.21
CA SER A 27 -6.84 5.84 -2.00
C SER A 27 -7.72 5.48 -3.22
N LEU A 28 -7.42 6.02 -4.41
CA LEU A 28 -8.15 5.77 -5.66
C LEU A 28 -8.45 4.27 -5.87
N ASP A 29 -7.41 3.45 -5.81
CA ASP A 29 -7.43 1.99 -5.91
C ASP A 29 -8.39 1.31 -4.90
N THR A 30 -8.33 1.70 -3.63
CA THR A 30 -9.19 1.15 -2.58
C THR A 30 -10.65 1.60 -2.73
N VAL A 31 -10.88 2.84 -3.19
CA VAL A 31 -12.23 3.34 -3.47
C VAL A 31 -12.85 2.59 -4.66
N GLU A 32 -12.12 2.46 -5.77
CA GLU A 32 -12.59 1.69 -6.93
C GLU A 32 -12.90 0.25 -6.54
N LYS A 33 -12.02 -0.38 -5.75
CA LYS A 33 -12.19 -1.76 -5.31
C LYS A 33 -13.39 -1.93 -4.38
N ALA A 34 -13.57 -1.02 -3.41
CA ALA A 34 -14.66 -1.08 -2.43
C ALA A 34 -16.03 -0.80 -3.07
N MET A 35 -16.09 0.18 -3.98
CA MET A 35 -17.34 0.59 -4.63
C MET A 35 -17.67 -0.27 -5.85
N GLY A 36 -16.67 -0.96 -6.42
CA GLY A 36 -16.80 -1.73 -7.65
C GLY A 36 -17.21 -0.84 -8.83
N ILE A 37 -16.53 0.30 -8.98
CA ILE A 37 -16.70 1.26 -10.07
C ILE A 37 -15.33 1.61 -10.66
N ASN A 38 -15.34 2.16 -11.89
CA ASN A 38 -14.21 2.88 -12.45
C ASN A 38 -14.34 4.36 -12.06
N LEU A 39 -13.60 4.78 -11.03
CA LEU A 39 -13.67 6.14 -10.50
C LEU A 39 -13.01 7.14 -11.45
N PHE A 40 -11.96 6.72 -12.17
CA PHE A 40 -11.34 7.55 -13.19
C PHE A 40 -12.33 7.89 -14.32
N GLU A 41 -13.03 6.89 -14.84
CA GLU A 41 -14.04 7.06 -15.89
C GLU A 41 -15.20 7.93 -15.40
N ALA A 42 -15.70 7.70 -14.19
CA ALA A 42 -16.73 8.53 -13.57
C ALA A 42 -16.27 10.00 -13.41
N HIS A 43 -15.02 10.22 -12.98
CA HIS A 43 -14.43 11.55 -12.88
C HIS A 43 -14.33 12.22 -14.25
N ALA A 44 -13.88 11.49 -15.29
CA ALA A 44 -13.79 12.01 -16.65
C ALA A 44 -15.18 12.33 -17.25
N GLY A 45 -16.19 11.50 -16.98
CA GLY A 45 -17.58 11.74 -17.39
C GLY A 45 -18.16 13.04 -16.84
N CYS A 46 -17.78 13.42 -15.62
CA CYS A 46 -18.24 14.66 -15.00
C CYS A 46 -17.89 15.92 -15.83
N PHE A 47 -16.81 15.91 -16.62
CA PHE A 47 -16.46 17.03 -17.51
C PHE A 47 -17.40 17.17 -18.72
N ARG A 48 -18.15 16.11 -19.04
CA ARG A 48 -19.21 16.11 -20.05
C ARG A 48 -20.61 16.31 -19.46
N GLY A 49 -20.71 16.53 -18.15
CA GLY A 49 -21.98 16.61 -17.43
C GLY A 49 -22.59 15.25 -17.09
N GLU A 50 -21.87 14.14 -17.33
CA GLU A 50 -22.28 12.78 -16.98
C GLU A 50 -21.90 12.53 -15.52
N LEU A 51 -22.86 12.70 -14.60
CA LEU A 51 -22.64 12.42 -13.18
C LEU A 51 -22.92 10.93 -12.90
N PRO A 52 -22.02 10.24 -12.18
CA PRO A 52 -22.27 8.86 -11.80
C PRO A 52 -23.43 8.80 -10.80
N GLU A 53 -24.18 7.70 -10.82
CA GLU A 53 -25.02 7.35 -9.70
C GLU A 53 -24.16 7.16 -8.45
N LYS A 54 -24.72 7.49 -7.28
CA LYS A 54 -24.01 7.34 -6.01
C LYS A 54 -23.69 5.86 -5.80
N PRO A 55 -22.41 5.44 -5.78
CA PRO A 55 -22.07 4.04 -5.58
C PRO A 55 -22.28 3.63 -4.12
N GLU A 56 -22.54 2.34 -3.92
CA GLU A 56 -22.53 1.71 -2.62
C GLU A 56 -21.27 0.86 -2.43
N ALA A 57 -20.74 0.85 -1.21
CA ALA A 57 -19.61 0.00 -0.87
C ALA A 57 -20.05 -1.47 -0.84
N LYS A 58 -19.36 -2.32 -1.60
CA LYS A 58 -19.63 -3.76 -1.76
C LYS A 58 -18.76 -4.63 -0.87
N LEU A 59 -17.61 -4.11 -0.43
CA LEU A 59 -16.61 -4.81 0.37
C LEU A 59 -15.71 -3.81 1.10
N PHE A 60 -14.84 -4.30 1.96
CA PHE A 60 -13.76 -3.53 2.56
C PHE A 60 -12.49 -3.69 1.72
N ALA A 61 -11.79 -2.59 1.45
CA ALA A 61 -10.50 -2.58 0.78
C ALA A 61 -9.53 -1.67 1.56
N ALA A 62 -8.27 -2.08 1.66
CA ALA A 62 -7.24 -1.28 2.31
C ALA A 62 -5.91 -1.39 1.57
N ARG A 63 -5.11 -0.33 1.74
CA ARG A 63 -3.72 -0.24 1.32
C ARG A 63 -2.88 0.00 2.57
N GLY A 64 -1.85 -0.80 2.77
CA GLY A 64 -0.86 -0.63 3.84
C GLY A 64 0.51 -0.32 3.23
N VAL A 65 1.20 0.71 3.73
CA VAL A 65 2.57 1.01 3.29
C VAL A 65 3.53 0.37 4.29
N ILE A 66 4.45 -0.45 3.78
CA ILE A 66 5.54 -1.02 4.57
C ILE A 66 6.70 -0.04 4.51
N TYR A 67 7.18 0.38 5.68
CA TYR A 67 8.40 1.16 5.83
C TYR A 67 9.55 0.24 6.23
N SER A 68 10.74 0.56 5.75
CA SER A 68 11.95 -0.15 6.16
C SER A 68 12.42 0.36 7.52
N ASP A 69 12.78 -0.56 8.42
CA ASP A 69 13.39 -0.23 9.71
C ASP A 69 14.93 -0.14 9.62
N ARG A 70 15.49 -0.38 8.42
CA ARG A 70 16.94 -0.48 8.16
C ARG A 70 17.28 -0.19 6.70
N GLU A 71 18.56 -0.13 6.39
CA GLU A 71 19.03 -0.13 5.00
C GLU A 71 18.76 -1.51 4.36
N LEU A 72 18.13 -1.53 3.18
CA LEU A 72 17.83 -2.76 2.43
C LEU A 72 18.28 -2.62 0.99
N PHE A 73 19.14 -3.54 0.53
CA PHE A 73 19.42 -3.69 -0.90
C PHE A 73 18.34 -4.55 -1.56
N ILE A 74 17.73 -4.04 -2.63
CA ILE A 74 16.67 -4.72 -3.38
C ILE A 74 17.30 -5.72 -4.34
N ASP A 75 17.67 -6.87 -3.79
CA ASP A 75 18.13 -8.02 -4.55
C ASP A 75 16.94 -8.71 -5.27
N ARG A 76 17.28 -9.68 -6.13
CA ARG A 76 16.27 -10.42 -6.89
C ARG A 76 15.31 -11.18 -5.97
N LYS A 77 15.78 -11.74 -4.86
CA LYS A 77 14.95 -12.59 -3.99
C LYS A 77 13.94 -11.76 -3.20
N LEU A 78 14.36 -10.64 -2.63
CA LEU A 78 13.48 -9.69 -1.94
C LEU A 78 12.43 -9.14 -2.91
N MET A 79 12.83 -8.75 -4.11
CA MET A 79 11.89 -8.33 -5.15
C MET A 79 10.87 -9.42 -5.48
N GLU A 80 11.30 -10.68 -5.63
CA GLU A 80 10.39 -11.81 -5.88
C GLU A 80 9.39 -12.04 -4.73
N VAL A 81 9.77 -11.81 -3.47
CA VAL A 81 8.83 -11.90 -2.34
C VAL A 81 7.81 -10.77 -2.37
N ILE A 82 8.24 -9.52 -2.62
CA ILE A 82 7.34 -8.36 -2.76
C ILE A 82 6.31 -8.59 -3.88
N LEU A 83 6.75 -9.14 -5.02
CA LEU A 83 5.90 -9.41 -6.18
C LEU A 83 4.90 -10.56 -5.98
N ARG A 84 5.12 -11.45 -5.00
CA ARG A 84 4.16 -12.52 -4.67
C ARG A 84 2.97 -11.99 -3.87
N GLU A 85 3.14 -10.86 -3.19
CA GLU A 85 2.05 -10.16 -2.55
C GLU A 85 1.25 -9.33 -3.55
N LYS A 86 0.03 -8.95 -3.17
CA LYS A 86 -0.72 -7.91 -3.91
C LYS A 86 -0.10 -6.55 -3.58
N SER A 87 0.96 -6.19 -4.30
CA SER A 87 1.75 -4.99 -4.02
C SER A 87 1.63 -3.89 -5.07
N ALA A 88 1.97 -2.65 -4.67
CA ALA A 88 2.27 -1.51 -5.54
C ALA A 88 3.49 -0.75 -5.02
N ASP A 89 3.91 0.27 -5.76
CA ASP A 89 5.14 1.03 -5.49
C ASP A 89 6.34 0.07 -5.35
N ILE A 90 6.45 -0.87 -6.29
CA ILE A 90 7.48 -1.90 -6.26
C ILE A 90 8.84 -1.22 -6.46
N PRO A 91 9.78 -1.39 -5.52
CA PRO A 91 11.07 -0.73 -5.62
C PRO A 91 11.88 -1.33 -6.79
N PRO A 92 12.68 -0.52 -7.52
CA PRO A 92 13.50 -1.05 -8.59
C PRO A 92 14.57 -2.02 -8.07
N GLN A 93 14.87 -3.06 -8.83
CA GLN A 93 15.97 -3.96 -8.52
C GLN A 93 17.31 -3.19 -8.47
N GLU A 94 18.24 -3.66 -7.64
CA GLU A 94 19.59 -3.10 -7.50
C GLU A 94 19.62 -1.67 -6.93
N THR A 95 18.58 -1.30 -6.19
CA THR A 95 18.50 -0.05 -5.44
C THR A 95 18.60 -0.28 -3.94
N VAL A 96 18.82 0.79 -3.18
CA VAL A 96 18.87 0.79 -1.72
C VAL A 96 17.65 1.54 -1.19
N ILE A 97 16.96 0.95 -0.23
CA ILE A 97 15.93 1.61 0.59
C ILE A 97 16.54 1.95 1.94
N GLU A 98 16.44 3.21 2.31
CA GLU A 98 16.96 3.74 3.58
C GLU A 98 16.02 3.42 4.76
N PRO A 99 16.52 3.48 6.01
CA PRO A 99 15.65 3.45 7.19
C PRO A 99 14.58 4.55 7.14
N ASP A 100 13.37 4.23 7.61
CA ASP A 100 12.18 5.09 7.58
C ASP A 100 11.69 5.47 6.17
N TRP A 101 12.22 4.85 5.11
CA TRP A 101 11.69 5.01 3.75
C TRP A 101 10.66 3.93 3.41
N PRO A 102 9.67 4.25 2.56
CA PRO A 102 8.69 3.27 2.10
C PRO A 102 9.37 2.20 1.24
N LEU A 103 9.15 0.93 1.61
CA LEU A 103 9.61 -0.24 0.85
C LEU A 103 8.62 -0.58 -0.27
N THR A 104 7.35 -0.78 0.06
CA THR A 104 6.29 -1.14 -0.89
C THR A 104 4.90 -0.94 -0.24
N SER A 105 3.86 -0.81 -1.05
CA SER A 105 2.47 -0.86 -0.59
C SER A 105 1.87 -2.25 -0.78
N LEU A 106 1.08 -2.72 0.17
CA LEU A 106 0.26 -3.93 0.07
C LEU A 106 -1.22 -3.60 -0.03
N PHE A 107 -1.97 -4.45 -0.75
CA PHE A 107 -3.42 -4.37 -0.88
C PHE A 107 -4.12 -5.59 -0.31
N ALA A 108 -5.22 -5.34 0.38
CA ALA A 108 -6.15 -6.38 0.79
C ALA A 108 -7.59 -5.93 0.57
N PHE A 109 -8.47 -6.91 0.40
CA PHE A 109 -9.90 -6.69 0.32
C PHE A 109 -10.65 -7.93 0.81
N ALA A 110 -11.73 -7.73 1.56
CA ALA A 110 -12.52 -8.78 2.19
C ALA A 110 -13.92 -8.29 2.56
N SER A 111 -14.75 -9.17 3.12
CA SER A 111 -16.13 -8.87 3.49
C SER A 111 -16.23 -8.08 4.79
N THR A 112 -15.19 -8.10 5.62
CA THR A 112 -15.13 -7.37 6.89
C THR A 112 -13.85 -6.54 7.02
N ARG A 113 -13.88 -5.53 7.89
CA ARG A 113 -12.71 -4.68 8.18
C ARG A 113 -11.57 -5.49 8.80
N GLU A 114 -11.91 -6.39 9.71
CA GLU A 114 -10.97 -7.21 10.47
C GLU A 114 -10.19 -8.16 9.56
N GLU A 115 -10.88 -8.79 8.60
CA GLU A 115 -10.24 -9.67 7.61
C GLU A 115 -9.26 -8.90 6.71
N VAL A 116 -9.62 -7.68 6.30
CA VAL A 116 -8.74 -6.85 5.47
C VAL A 116 -7.47 -6.47 6.21
N ILE A 117 -7.59 -6.02 7.46
CA ILE A 117 -6.43 -5.65 8.29
C ILE A 117 -5.54 -6.86 8.50
N LYS A 118 -6.13 -8.00 8.91
CA LYS A 118 -5.39 -9.24 9.11
C LYS A 118 -4.64 -9.68 7.85
N SER A 119 -5.27 -9.57 6.68
CA SER A 119 -4.62 -9.92 5.40
C SER A 119 -3.44 -8.99 5.07
N LEU A 120 -3.49 -7.70 5.43
CA LEU A 120 -2.35 -6.79 5.27
C LEU A 120 -1.22 -7.15 6.23
N GLU A 121 -1.54 -7.41 7.50
CA GLU A 121 -0.59 -7.81 8.53
C GLU A 121 0.14 -9.10 8.13
N GLU A 122 -0.60 -10.13 7.70
CA GLU A 122 -0.01 -11.40 7.25
C GLU A 122 0.91 -11.22 6.03
N GLY A 123 0.55 -10.34 5.08
CA GLY A 123 1.42 -10.02 3.94
C GLY A 123 2.69 -9.27 4.35
N ALA A 124 2.55 -8.31 5.26
CA ALA A 124 3.68 -7.57 5.80
C ALA A 124 4.63 -8.50 6.59
N GLU A 125 4.10 -9.40 7.40
CA GLU A 125 4.91 -10.36 8.17
C GLU A 125 5.67 -11.34 7.28
N ARG A 126 5.10 -11.78 6.15
CA ARG A 126 5.82 -12.61 5.17
C ARG A 126 7.05 -11.90 4.60
N ILE A 127 6.91 -10.62 4.23
CA ILE A 127 8.03 -9.81 3.72
C ILE A 127 9.07 -9.58 4.83
N LYS A 128 8.64 -9.18 6.04
CA LYS A 128 9.55 -8.95 7.17
C LYS A 128 10.31 -10.19 7.59
N THR A 129 9.64 -11.35 7.65
CA THR A 129 10.28 -12.63 7.98
C THR A 129 11.34 -12.97 6.95
N PHE A 130 11.04 -12.80 5.66
CA PHE A 130 12.03 -13.00 4.60
C PHE A 130 13.26 -12.09 4.78
N ILE A 131 13.05 -10.80 5.04
CA ILE A 131 14.13 -9.84 5.27
C ILE A 131 15.01 -10.28 6.46
N ALA A 132 14.39 -10.67 7.58
CA ALA A 132 15.11 -11.12 8.77
C ALA A 132 15.96 -12.37 8.48
N ASP A 133 15.38 -13.38 7.82
CA ASP A 133 16.05 -14.63 7.49
C ASP A 133 17.20 -14.42 6.49
N HIS A 134 16.99 -13.57 5.47
CA HIS A 134 17.96 -13.32 4.42
C HIS A 134 19.26 -12.71 4.97
N MET A 135 19.14 -11.80 5.95
CA MET A 135 20.29 -11.16 6.59
C MET A 135 21.10 -12.11 7.49
N THR A 136 20.44 -13.04 8.18
CA THR A 136 21.16 -14.04 8.99
C THR A 136 22.01 -14.97 8.12
N GLY A 137 21.54 -15.29 6.90
CA GLY A 137 22.31 -16.06 5.92
C GLY A 137 23.55 -15.35 5.39
N GLU A 138 23.51 -14.03 5.21
CA GLU A 138 24.65 -13.25 4.72
C GLU A 138 25.74 -13.06 5.78
N THR A 139 25.38 -12.89 7.05
CA THR A 139 26.37 -12.81 8.15
C THR A 139 27.17 -14.11 8.35
N GLY A 140 26.59 -15.28 8.07
CA GLY A 140 27.30 -16.57 8.11
C GLY A 140 28.36 -16.72 7.02
N SER A 141 28.06 -16.23 5.81
CA SER A 141 28.94 -16.25 4.62
C SER A 141 30.16 -15.33 4.77
N LEU A 142 30.00 -14.17 5.42
CA LEU A 142 31.10 -13.23 5.64
C LEU A 142 32.10 -13.69 6.71
N SER A 143 31.70 -14.59 7.63
CA SER A 143 32.62 -15.14 8.64
C SER A 143 33.57 -16.19 8.04
N SER A 144 33.11 -17.02 7.10
CA SER A 144 33.93 -18.06 6.46
C SER A 144 34.93 -17.50 5.44
N ALA A 145 34.70 -16.31 4.92
CA ALA A 145 35.62 -15.62 4.00
C ALA A 145 36.76 -14.87 4.71
N ARG A 146 36.71 -14.71 6.04
CA ARG A 146 37.78 -14.07 6.84
C ARG A 146 38.76 -15.06 7.47
N GLU A 147 38.52 -16.37 7.33
CA GLU A 147 39.36 -17.44 7.88
C GLU A 147 40.13 -18.23 6.80
N ALA A 148 40.12 -17.80 5.54
CA ALA A 148 40.87 -18.40 4.44
C ALA A 148 41.94 -17.43 3.89
#